data_AF-A0A9W8MS42-F1
#
_entry.id   AF-A0A9W8MS42-F1
#
_cell.length_a   1.000
_cell.length_b   1.000
_cell.length_c   1.000
_cell.angle_alpha   90.00
_cell.angle_beta   90.00
_cell.angle_gamma   90.00
#
_symmetry.space_group_name_H-M   'P 1'
#
loop_
_entity.id
_entity.type
_entity.pdbx_description
1 polymer ?
#
loop_
_entity_poly.entity_id
_entity_poly.type
_entity_poly.pdbx_seq_one_letter_code
_entity_poly.pdbx_strand_id
1 'polypeptide(L)'
;MEGDEVREAFKHAWTGYKEKAFPHDELASVSGGYTDKYNGWSVTLFDSLDTMWIMGMQEEFADAADHYAGFFETTIRYLGGILSAYALSSEPELKRLADELGQILLPAFDGTESGLPAYSVNVETGAVKSDGGKNTVLFAEATSCQLEFKYLAKITGKKEYYQKVQKAMDYFYKADVKDGLFNDNWFTKDGTPTGCRSIFPYLVNDV
;
A
#
# COMPACT_ATOMS: atom_id res chain seq x y z
N MET A 1 36.79 -19.77 -2.19
CA MET A 1 37.11 -19.79 -0.76
C MET A 1 36.88 -18.43 -0.13
N GLU A 2 37.72 -17.39 -0.33
CA GLU A 2 37.47 -16.09 0.33
C GLU A 2 36.12 -15.42 -0.06
N GLY A 3 35.72 -15.50 -1.33
CA GLY A 3 34.43 -14.94 -1.78
C GLY A 3 33.20 -15.66 -1.20
N ASP A 4 33.32 -16.95 -0.87
CA ASP A 4 32.21 -17.73 -0.32
C ASP A 4 31.97 -17.39 1.16
N GLU A 5 33.05 -17.19 1.93
CA GLU A 5 32.98 -16.79 3.34
C GLU A 5 32.35 -15.40 3.51
N VAL A 6 32.68 -14.46 2.63
CA VAL A 6 32.09 -13.11 2.63
C VAL A 6 30.59 -13.17 2.31
N ARG A 7 30.19 -14.02 1.35
CA ARG A 7 28.78 -14.22 1.01
C ARG A 7 27.99 -14.78 2.20
N GLU A 8 28.52 -15.77 2.90
CA GLU A 8 27.86 -16.35 4.08
C GLU A 8 27.77 -15.35 5.24
N ALA A 9 28.80 -14.55 5.47
CA ALA A 9 28.77 -13.48 6.46
C ALA A 9 27.71 -12.42 6.12
N PHE A 10 27.59 -12.03 4.84
CA PHE A 10 26.55 -11.12 4.37
C PHE A 10 25.16 -11.72 4.56
N LYS A 11 24.95 -12.98 4.18
CA LYS A 11 23.67 -13.70 4.35
C LYS A 11 23.26 -13.77 5.82
N HIS A 12 24.22 -14.00 6.73
CA HIS A 12 23.97 -13.98 8.17
C HIS A 12 23.49 -12.60 8.65
N ALA A 13 24.17 -11.52 8.23
CA ALA A 13 23.79 -10.15 8.58
C ALA A 13 22.40 -9.78 8.01
N TRP A 14 22.15 -10.11 6.74
CA TRP A 14 20.86 -9.89 6.06
C TRP A 14 19.71 -10.60 6.77
N THR A 15 19.90 -11.87 7.14
CA THR A 15 18.91 -12.66 7.88
C THR A 15 18.59 -12.01 9.23
N GLY A 16 19.63 -11.60 9.98
CA GLY A 16 19.44 -10.91 11.25
C GLY A 16 18.69 -9.58 11.12
N TYR A 17 18.96 -8.81 10.06
CA TYR A 17 18.22 -7.58 9.78
C TYR A 17 16.75 -7.85 9.48
N LYS A 18 16.45 -8.79 8.57
CA LYS A 18 15.07 -9.15 8.23
C LYS A 18 14.25 -9.59 9.43
N GLU A 19 14.83 -10.39 10.32
CA GLU A 19 14.10 -10.95 11.46
C GLU A 19 13.84 -9.93 12.58
N LYS A 20 14.74 -8.97 12.78
CA LYS A 20 14.75 -8.14 14.00
C LYS A 20 14.58 -6.65 13.77
N ALA A 21 14.84 -6.18 12.56
CA ALA A 21 14.87 -4.76 12.26
C ALA A 21 14.04 -4.37 11.04
N PHE A 22 13.73 -5.23 10.08
CA PHE A 22 12.84 -4.82 8.98
C PHE A 22 11.44 -4.40 9.50
N PRO A 23 10.85 -3.27 9.06
CA PRO A 23 11.29 -2.35 7.98
C PRO A 23 12.09 -1.12 8.47
N HIS A 24 12.61 -1.12 9.69
CA HIS A 24 13.44 -0.04 10.25
C HIS A 24 14.77 0.13 9.51
N ASP A 25 15.43 1.27 9.74
CA ASP A 25 16.63 1.63 8.97
C ASP A 25 17.82 0.72 9.24
N GLU A 26 18.15 0.47 10.51
CA GLU A 26 19.36 -0.24 10.93
C GLU A 26 19.05 -1.27 12.03
N LEU A 27 19.74 -2.42 12.00
CA LEU A 27 19.73 -3.41 13.08
C LEU A 27 20.70 -3.03 14.20
N ALA A 28 20.21 -2.93 15.43
CA ALA A 28 21.06 -2.84 16.62
C ALA A 28 21.54 -4.24 17.04
N SER A 29 22.57 -4.75 16.37
CA SER A 29 22.99 -6.17 16.41
C SER A 29 23.31 -6.74 17.80
N VAL A 30 23.75 -5.91 18.75
CA VAL A 30 24.06 -6.33 20.13
C VAL A 30 22.80 -6.40 21.00
N SER A 31 21.91 -5.41 20.92
CA SER A 31 20.69 -5.35 21.73
C SER A 31 19.53 -6.12 21.12
N GLY A 32 19.58 -6.44 19.82
CA GLY A 32 18.51 -7.08 19.07
C GLY A 32 17.33 -6.16 18.74
N GLY A 33 17.48 -4.83 18.91
CA GLY A 33 16.51 -3.83 18.48
C GLY A 33 16.86 -3.21 17.13
N TYR A 34 16.38 -1.99 16.90
CA TYR A 34 16.63 -1.23 15.68
C TYR A 34 16.90 0.24 15.98
N THR A 35 17.38 0.99 14.99
CA THR A 35 17.46 2.45 15.05
C THR A 35 17.00 3.06 13.73
N ASP A 36 16.15 4.10 13.80
CA ASP A 36 15.63 4.83 12.64
C ASP A 36 16.29 6.20 12.47
N LYS A 37 17.62 6.21 12.30
CA LYS A 37 18.39 7.46 12.14
C LYS A 37 18.08 8.17 10.81
N TYR A 38 17.52 7.44 9.85
CA TYR A 38 17.24 7.87 8.48
C TYR A 38 15.73 7.87 8.18
N ASN A 39 14.90 8.07 9.22
CA ASN A 39 13.44 8.18 9.17
C ASN A 39 12.67 6.86 8.97
N GLY A 40 13.30 5.71 9.16
CA GLY A 40 12.63 4.40 9.09
C GLY A 40 12.23 4.01 7.67
N TRP A 41 13.06 4.37 6.70
CA TRP A 41 12.86 4.12 5.27
C TRP A 41 13.56 2.84 4.81
N SER A 42 13.82 1.91 5.73
CA SER A 42 14.48 0.64 5.43
C SER A 42 15.83 0.84 4.73
N VAL A 43 16.66 1.81 5.14
CA VAL A 43 17.93 2.11 4.44
C VAL A 43 18.80 0.87 4.25
N THR A 44 18.91 -0.01 5.24
CA THR A 44 19.66 -1.28 5.10
C THR A 44 19.12 -2.18 3.97
N LEU A 45 17.80 -2.21 3.72
CA LEU A 45 17.21 -2.94 2.59
C LEU A 45 17.82 -2.44 1.27
N PHE A 46 17.72 -1.13 1.03
CA PHE A 46 18.13 -0.52 -0.23
C PHE A 46 19.64 -0.60 -0.45
N ASP A 47 20.44 -0.34 0.59
CA ASP A 47 21.91 -0.46 0.54
C ASP A 47 22.39 -1.90 0.34
N SER A 48 21.54 -2.90 0.59
CA SER A 48 21.92 -4.31 0.44
C SER A 48 21.63 -4.87 -0.97
N LEU A 49 20.77 -4.24 -1.77
CA LEU A 49 20.28 -4.78 -3.03
C LEU A 49 21.40 -4.99 -4.06
N ASP A 50 22.25 -3.99 -4.28
CA ASP A 50 23.34 -4.09 -5.25
C ASP A 50 24.40 -5.13 -4.83
N THR A 51 24.67 -5.20 -3.53
CA THR A 51 25.59 -6.14 -2.92
C THR A 51 25.10 -7.57 -3.11
N MET A 52 23.81 -7.84 -2.87
CA MET A 52 23.20 -9.14 -3.17
C MET A 52 23.37 -9.50 -4.65
N TRP A 53 23.12 -8.55 -5.56
CA TRP A 53 23.24 -8.79 -6.99
C TRP A 53 24.68 -9.14 -7.41
N ILE A 54 25.66 -8.35 -6.96
CA ILE A 54 27.09 -8.56 -7.22
C ILE A 54 27.55 -9.90 -6.64
N MET A 55 27.06 -10.26 -5.46
CA MET A 55 27.39 -11.53 -4.80
C MET A 55 26.64 -12.72 -5.39
N GLY A 56 25.74 -12.55 -6.38
CA GLY A 56 24.98 -13.65 -6.97
C GLY A 56 23.93 -14.26 -6.03
N MET A 57 23.37 -13.45 -5.15
CA MET A 57 22.30 -13.80 -4.20
C MET A 57 20.94 -13.37 -4.76
N GLN A 58 20.55 -13.90 -5.92
CA GLN A 58 19.36 -13.42 -6.63
C GLN A 58 18.04 -13.75 -5.91
N GLU A 59 18.00 -14.83 -5.13
CA GLU A 59 16.81 -15.19 -4.34
C GLU A 59 16.58 -14.17 -3.22
N GLU A 60 17.64 -13.81 -2.48
CA GLU A 60 17.59 -12.78 -1.45
C GLU A 60 17.30 -11.40 -2.03
N PHE A 61 17.88 -11.08 -3.20
CA PHE A 61 17.57 -9.85 -3.92
C PHE A 61 16.08 -9.77 -4.28
N ALA A 62 15.51 -10.84 -4.85
CA ALA A 62 14.11 -10.87 -5.24
C ALA A 62 13.17 -10.73 -4.03
N ASP A 63 13.51 -11.38 -2.91
CA ASP A 63 12.77 -11.25 -1.65
C ASP A 63 12.88 -9.83 -1.07
N ALA A 64 14.07 -9.21 -1.12
CA ALA A 64 14.29 -7.84 -0.67
C ALA A 64 13.54 -6.82 -1.55
N ALA A 65 13.47 -7.05 -2.86
CA ALA A 65 12.74 -6.19 -3.80
C ALA A 65 11.21 -6.38 -3.75
N ASP A 66 10.70 -7.43 -3.08
CA ASP A 66 9.26 -7.71 -2.96
C ASP A 66 8.54 -6.75 -1.99
N HIS A 67 8.44 -5.48 -2.36
CA HIS A 67 7.86 -4.44 -1.53
C HIS A 67 6.36 -4.24 -1.78
N TYR A 68 5.56 -4.33 -0.72
CA TYR A 68 4.12 -4.07 -0.73
C TYR A 68 3.80 -2.73 -0.06
N ALA A 69 3.11 -1.86 -0.79
CA ALA A 69 2.54 -0.64 -0.26
C ALA A 69 1.12 -0.89 0.25
N GLY A 70 0.84 -0.54 1.51
CA GLY A 70 -0.52 -0.58 2.07
C GLY A 70 -1.42 0.43 1.37
N PHE A 71 -2.50 -0.02 0.75
CA PHE A 71 -3.32 0.80 -0.14
C PHE A 71 -3.91 2.02 0.57
N PHE A 72 -4.53 1.82 1.73
CA PHE A 72 -5.22 2.88 2.49
C PHE A 72 -4.23 3.97 2.95
N GLU A 73 -3.19 3.58 3.69
CA GLU A 73 -2.22 4.53 4.23
C GLU A 73 -1.44 5.25 3.12
N THR A 74 -1.12 4.54 2.03
CA THR A 74 -0.44 5.14 0.88
C THR A 74 -1.32 6.20 0.20
N THR A 75 -2.61 5.91 0.07
CA THR A 75 -3.58 6.83 -0.54
C THR A 75 -3.73 8.10 0.29
N ILE A 76 -4.09 7.98 1.57
CA ILE A 76 -4.45 9.17 2.37
C ILE A 76 -3.22 10.02 2.76
N ARG A 77 -2.03 9.41 2.91
CA ARG A 77 -0.82 10.13 3.33
C ARG A 77 0.00 10.65 2.16
N TYR A 78 0.40 9.75 1.27
CA TYR A 78 1.37 10.08 0.22
C TYR A 78 0.65 10.66 -0.99
N LEU A 79 -0.35 9.95 -1.53
CA LEU A 79 -1.09 10.46 -2.69
C LEU A 79 -1.84 11.76 -2.33
N GLY A 80 -2.57 11.77 -1.20
CA GLY A 80 -3.24 12.97 -0.69
C GLY A 80 -2.29 14.14 -0.43
N GLY A 81 -1.10 13.87 0.13
CA GLY A 81 -0.07 14.89 0.38
C GLY A 81 0.50 15.48 -0.92
N ILE A 82 0.88 14.63 -1.88
CA ILE A 82 1.41 15.06 -3.18
C ILE A 82 0.36 15.87 -3.95
N LEU A 83 -0.89 15.40 -3.98
CA LEU A 83 -2.00 16.09 -4.63
C LEU A 83 -2.28 17.46 -4.01
N SER A 84 -2.24 17.56 -2.68
CA SER A 84 -2.42 18.82 -1.96
C SER A 84 -1.29 19.80 -2.28
N ALA A 85 -0.04 19.33 -2.25
CA ALA A 85 1.12 20.13 -2.63
C ALA A 85 1.00 20.62 -4.09
N TYR A 86 0.61 19.75 -5.03
CA TYR A 86 0.36 20.13 -6.41
C TYR A 86 -0.75 21.18 -6.54
N ALA A 87 -1.86 21.02 -5.81
CA ALA A 87 -2.96 21.98 -5.84
C ALA A 87 -2.55 23.39 -5.40
N LEU A 88 -1.57 23.48 -4.48
CA LEU A 88 -1.06 24.76 -3.96
C LEU A 88 0.05 25.35 -4.83
N SER A 89 0.98 24.53 -5.32
CA SER A 89 2.18 24.99 -6.01
C SER A 89 2.06 24.99 -7.53
N SER A 90 1.14 24.19 -8.08
CA SER A 90 1.06 23.88 -9.51
C SER A 90 2.33 23.26 -10.11
N GLU A 91 3.24 22.72 -9.29
CA GLU A 91 4.50 22.12 -9.75
C GLU A 91 4.26 20.84 -10.56
N PRO A 92 4.61 20.79 -11.87
CA PRO A 92 4.25 19.69 -12.74
C PRO A 92 4.79 18.32 -12.31
N GLU A 93 5.96 18.28 -11.66
CA GLU A 93 6.55 17.03 -11.17
C GLU A 93 5.70 16.37 -10.09
N LEU A 94 5.02 17.15 -9.24
CA LEU A 94 4.11 16.59 -8.23
C LEU A 94 2.91 15.91 -8.88
N LYS A 95 2.39 16.48 -9.96
CA LYS A 95 1.33 15.83 -10.75
C LYS A 95 1.82 14.52 -11.37
N ARG A 96 3.04 14.50 -11.93
CA ARG A 96 3.63 13.28 -12.50
C ARG A 96 3.78 12.19 -11.44
N LEU A 97 4.33 12.53 -10.27
CA LEU A 97 4.49 11.61 -9.15
C LEU A 97 3.15 11.09 -8.62
N ALA A 98 2.13 11.95 -8.51
CA ALA A 98 0.79 11.53 -8.10
C ALA A 98 0.16 10.55 -9.11
N ASP A 99 0.38 10.78 -10.41
CA ASP A 99 -0.10 9.88 -11.45
C ASP A 99 0.62 8.53 -11.41
N GLU A 100 1.94 8.52 -11.23
CA GLU A 100 2.73 7.28 -11.07
C GLU A 100 2.28 6.48 -9.84
N LEU A 101 2.14 7.13 -8.69
CA LEU A 101 1.66 6.48 -7.48
C LEU A 101 0.22 5.96 -7.65
N GLY A 102 -0.65 6.73 -8.31
CA GLY A 102 -2.00 6.30 -8.65
C GLY A 102 -2.02 5.03 -9.50
N GLN A 103 -1.16 4.93 -10.52
CA GLN A 103 -1.03 3.73 -11.35
C GLN A 103 -0.54 2.52 -10.55
N ILE A 104 0.42 2.72 -9.64
CA ILE A 104 0.92 1.66 -8.74
C ILE A 104 -0.20 1.12 -7.84
N LEU A 105 -1.14 1.96 -7.42
CA LEU A 105 -2.22 1.59 -6.51
C LEU A 105 -3.46 1.00 -7.21
N LEU A 106 -3.65 1.25 -8.52
CA LEU A 106 -4.79 0.73 -9.29
C LEU A 106 -5.01 -0.78 -9.18
N PRO A 107 -3.95 -1.63 -9.19
CA PRO A 107 -4.11 -3.06 -9.01
C PRO A 107 -4.82 -3.47 -7.72
N ALA A 108 -4.83 -2.63 -6.67
CA ALA A 108 -5.61 -2.92 -5.46
C ALA A 108 -7.08 -3.15 -5.76
N PHE A 109 -7.66 -2.37 -6.68
CA PHE A 109 -9.05 -2.52 -7.09
C PHE A 109 -9.23 -3.71 -8.04
N ASP A 110 -8.27 -3.96 -8.93
CA ASP A 110 -8.37 -5.03 -9.94
C ASP A 110 -8.06 -6.43 -9.39
N GLY A 111 -7.33 -6.48 -8.28
CA GLY A 111 -6.98 -7.72 -7.60
C GLY A 111 -8.12 -8.34 -6.79
N THR A 112 -9.32 -7.75 -6.80
CA THR A 112 -10.50 -8.31 -6.13
C THR A 112 -11.67 -8.47 -7.10
N GLU A 113 -12.50 -9.50 -6.90
CA GLU A 113 -13.66 -9.77 -7.75
C GLU A 113 -14.69 -8.63 -7.69
N SER A 114 -14.90 -8.05 -6.50
CA SER A 114 -15.84 -6.93 -6.31
C SER A 114 -15.33 -5.62 -6.91
N GLY A 115 -14.02 -5.38 -6.89
CA GLY A 115 -13.46 -4.05 -7.14
C GLY A 115 -13.34 -3.19 -5.89
N LEU A 116 -13.61 -3.73 -4.69
CA LEU A 116 -13.17 -3.12 -3.44
C LEU A 116 -11.64 -3.26 -3.31
N PRO A 117 -10.92 -2.26 -2.79
CA PRO A 117 -9.46 -2.32 -2.78
C PRO A 117 -8.95 -3.46 -1.88
N ALA A 118 -7.92 -4.16 -2.36
CA ALA A 118 -7.11 -5.05 -1.54
C ALA A 118 -6.29 -4.26 -0.52
N TYR A 119 -5.80 -4.96 0.51
CA TYR A 119 -5.07 -4.33 1.63
C TYR A 119 -3.75 -3.70 1.17
N SER A 120 -2.99 -4.38 0.32
CA SER A 120 -1.73 -3.86 -0.20
C SER A 120 -1.44 -4.33 -1.62
N VAL A 121 -0.56 -3.59 -2.30
CA VAL A 121 -0.12 -3.83 -3.68
C VAL A 121 1.40 -3.89 -3.71
N ASN A 122 1.96 -4.88 -4.40
CA ASN A 122 3.37 -4.91 -4.71
C ASN A 122 3.68 -3.82 -5.74
N VAL A 123 4.64 -2.95 -5.42
CA VAL A 123 4.91 -1.73 -6.18
C VAL A 123 5.51 -1.97 -7.57
N GLU A 124 6.08 -3.15 -7.82
CA GLU A 124 6.71 -3.51 -9.10
C GLU A 124 5.81 -4.39 -9.97
N THR A 125 5.19 -5.40 -9.35
CA THR A 125 4.44 -6.47 -10.04
C THR A 125 2.95 -6.21 -10.10
N GLY A 126 2.41 -5.34 -9.24
CA GLY A 126 0.98 -5.14 -9.07
C GLY A 126 0.25 -6.29 -8.38
N ALA A 127 0.97 -7.30 -7.87
CA ALA A 127 0.38 -8.38 -7.09
C ALA A 127 -0.27 -7.82 -5.81
N VAL A 128 -1.42 -8.37 -5.40
CA VAL A 128 -2.15 -7.88 -4.23
C VAL A 128 -2.09 -8.86 -3.06
N LYS A 129 -2.11 -8.33 -1.83
CA LYS A 129 -2.25 -9.12 -0.61
C LYS A 129 -3.49 -8.66 0.17
N SER A 130 -4.12 -9.63 0.83
CA SER A 130 -5.20 -9.42 1.80
C SER A 130 -4.65 -9.17 3.21
N ASP A 131 -5.38 -8.45 4.06
CA ASP A 131 -5.06 -8.28 5.48
C ASP A 131 -5.05 -9.64 6.21
N GLY A 132 -3.85 -10.17 6.51
CA GLY A 132 -3.70 -11.42 7.27
C GLY A 132 -4.39 -12.64 6.65
N GLY A 133 -4.58 -12.67 5.33
CA GLY A 133 -5.31 -13.74 4.63
C GLY A 133 -6.85 -13.61 4.66
N LYS A 134 -7.39 -12.50 5.18
CA LYS A 134 -8.83 -12.26 5.23
C LYS A 134 -9.35 -11.78 3.88
N ASN A 135 -10.45 -12.37 3.41
CA ASN A 135 -11.13 -11.92 2.20
C ASN A 135 -12.08 -10.74 2.46
N THR A 136 -11.69 -9.82 3.35
CA THR A 136 -12.49 -8.68 3.77
C THR A 136 -11.66 -7.41 3.75
N VAL A 137 -12.32 -6.28 3.53
CA VAL A 137 -11.75 -4.94 3.67
C VAL A 137 -12.55 -4.15 4.71
N LEU A 138 -11.88 -3.30 5.48
CA LEU A 138 -12.55 -2.39 6.38
C LEU A 138 -13.29 -1.33 5.57
N PHE A 139 -14.47 -0.93 6.05
CA PHE A 139 -15.25 0.14 5.43
C PHE A 139 -14.41 1.41 5.22
N ALA A 140 -13.67 1.84 6.25
CA ALA A 140 -12.82 3.02 6.16
C ALA A 140 -11.74 2.90 5.08
N GLU A 141 -11.14 1.72 4.90
CA GLU A 141 -10.12 1.49 3.87
C GLU A 141 -10.72 1.49 2.46
N ALA A 142 -11.94 0.95 2.31
CA ALA A 142 -12.65 0.93 1.05
C ALA A 142 -13.24 2.31 0.66
N THR A 143 -13.51 3.17 1.64
CA THR A 143 -14.22 4.45 1.42
C THR A 143 -13.41 5.70 1.76
N SER A 144 -12.08 5.61 1.91
CA SER A 144 -11.22 6.78 2.14
C SER A 144 -10.16 6.91 1.04
N CYS A 145 -10.58 6.85 -0.21
CA CYS A 145 -9.73 7.05 -1.39
C CYS A 145 -10.39 7.94 -2.47
N GLN A 146 -11.66 8.30 -2.27
CA GLN A 146 -12.51 8.92 -3.27
C GLN A 146 -12.04 10.34 -3.58
N LEU A 147 -11.66 11.13 -2.57
CA LEU A 147 -11.19 12.49 -2.79
C LEU A 147 -9.91 12.51 -3.62
N GLU A 148 -8.94 11.67 -3.24
CA GLU A 148 -7.63 11.57 -3.86
C GLU A 148 -7.75 11.10 -5.31
N PHE A 149 -8.44 9.98 -5.54
CA PHE A 149 -8.55 9.41 -6.90
C PHE A 149 -9.47 10.24 -7.81
N LYS A 150 -10.55 10.84 -7.31
CA LYS A 150 -11.39 11.73 -8.14
C LYS A 150 -10.63 13.01 -8.51
N TYR A 151 -9.86 13.57 -7.58
CA TYR A 151 -9.02 14.73 -7.89
C TYR A 151 -7.88 14.36 -8.86
N LEU A 152 -7.25 13.20 -8.67
CA LEU A 152 -6.26 12.67 -9.60
C LEU A 152 -6.85 12.49 -11.01
N ALA A 153 -8.06 11.92 -11.12
CA ALA A 153 -8.79 11.81 -12.39
C ALA A 153 -9.00 13.17 -13.05
N LYS A 154 -9.39 14.18 -12.27
CA LYS A 154 -9.61 15.55 -12.76
C LYS A 154 -8.33 16.18 -13.33
N ILE A 155 -7.21 16.07 -12.64
CA ILE A 155 -5.96 16.74 -13.05
C ILE A 155 -5.23 15.98 -14.17
N THR A 156 -5.34 14.66 -14.22
CA THR A 156 -4.70 13.80 -15.25
C THR A 156 -5.57 13.62 -16.48
N GLY A 157 -6.89 13.72 -16.35
CA GLY A 157 -7.86 13.37 -17.39
C GLY A 157 -8.12 11.85 -17.50
N LYS A 158 -7.46 11.01 -16.69
CA LYS A 158 -7.62 9.56 -16.71
C LYS A 158 -8.88 9.15 -15.96
N LYS A 159 -9.90 8.72 -16.72
CA LYS A 159 -11.22 8.35 -16.17
C LYS A 159 -11.19 7.10 -15.29
N GLU A 160 -10.20 6.22 -15.47
CA GLU A 160 -10.08 4.98 -14.72
C GLU A 160 -10.06 5.21 -13.20
N TYR A 161 -9.32 6.21 -12.72
CA TYR A 161 -9.24 6.55 -11.30
C TYR A 161 -10.61 6.84 -10.70
N TYR A 162 -11.42 7.65 -11.40
CA TYR A 162 -12.79 7.95 -10.99
C TYR A 162 -13.67 6.69 -11.04
N GLN A 163 -13.55 5.90 -12.10
CA GLN A 163 -14.38 4.71 -12.30
C GLN A 163 -14.14 3.64 -11.23
N LYS A 164 -12.87 3.40 -10.83
CA LYS A 164 -12.55 2.43 -9.77
C LYS A 164 -13.22 2.80 -8.46
N VAL A 165 -13.01 4.04 -7.98
CA VAL A 165 -13.55 4.46 -6.68
C VAL A 165 -15.08 4.59 -6.69
N GLN A 166 -15.69 4.93 -7.83
CA GLN A 166 -17.15 4.92 -7.94
C GLN A 166 -17.73 3.51 -7.93
N LYS A 167 -17.08 2.55 -8.61
CA LYS A 167 -17.49 1.14 -8.56
C LYS A 167 -17.45 0.61 -7.12
N ALA A 168 -16.43 0.98 -6.34
CA ALA A 168 -16.38 0.65 -4.91
C ALA A 168 -17.55 1.27 -4.15
N MET A 169 -17.83 2.57 -4.38
CA MET A 169 -18.93 3.30 -3.73
C MET A 169 -20.32 2.73 -4.05
N ASP A 170 -20.53 2.20 -5.25
CA ASP A 170 -21.79 1.59 -5.66
C ASP A 170 -22.23 0.45 -4.72
N TYR A 171 -21.30 -0.31 -4.13
CA TYR A 171 -21.63 -1.35 -3.16
C TYR A 171 -22.26 -0.76 -1.89
N PHE A 172 -21.69 0.34 -1.38
CA PHE A 172 -22.16 0.99 -0.16
C PHE A 172 -23.47 1.73 -0.38
N TYR A 173 -23.68 2.34 -1.56
CA TYR A 173 -24.96 2.99 -1.88
C TYR A 173 -26.11 1.99 -2.06
N LYS A 174 -25.83 0.78 -2.53
CA LYS A 174 -26.84 -0.28 -2.74
C LYS A 174 -27.04 -1.15 -1.50
N ALA A 175 -26.20 -1.00 -0.49
CA ALA A 175 -26.27 -1.78 0.73
C ALA A 175 -27.55 -1.51 1.51
N ASP A 176 -28.13 -2.58 2.07
CA ASP A 176 -29.22 -2.45 3.03
C ASP A 176 -28.68 -1.97 4.38
N VAL A 177 -28.77 -0.66 4.61
CA VAL A 177 -28.32 -0.01 5.85
C VAL A 177 -29.42 -0.11 6.89
N LYS A 178 -29.31 -1.08 7.80
CA LYS A 178 -30.24 -1.22 8.92
C LYS A 178 -29.83 -0.31 10.09
N ASP A 179 -30.84 0.36 10.67
CA ASP A 179 -30.70 1.35 11.75
C ASP A 179 -29.81 2.55 11.39
N GLY A 180 -29.58 2.78 10.08
CA GLY A 180 -28.68 3.82 9.62
C GLY A 180 -27.24 3.57 10.05
N LEU A 181 -26.76 2.32 10.08
CA LEU A 181 -25.36 1.97 10.34
C LEU A 181 -24.80 1.01 9.29
N PHE A 182 -23.61 1.32 8.80
CA PHE A 182 -22.82 0.44 7.95
C PHE A 182 -22.06 -0.59 8.79
N ASN A 183 -21.84 -1.74 8.15
CA ASN A 183 -20.95 -2.79 8.61
C ASN A 183 -19.48 -2.33 8.51
N ASP A 184 -18.68 -2.72 9.50
CA ASP A 184 -17.26 -2.39 9.58
C ASP A 184 -16.39 -3.12 8.56
N ASN A 185 -16.83 -4.30 8.10
CA ASN A 185 -16.12 -5.13 7.15
C ASN A 185 -16.99 -5.49 5.94
N TRP A 186 -16.34 -5.69 4.81
CA TRP A 186 -16.98 -6.01 3.54
C TRP A 186 -16.18 -7.08 2.81
N PHE A 187 -16.84 -8.11 2.28
CA PHE A 187 -16.15 -9.17 1.54
C PHE A 187 -15.60 -8.62 0.21
N THR A 188 -14.31 -8.83 -0.04
CA THR A 188 -13.66 -8.37 -1.28
C THR A 188 -14.07 -9.18 -2.51
N LYS A 189 -14.70 -10.34 -2.29
CA LYS A 189 -15.23 -11.20 -3.35
C LYS A 189 -16.46 -10.60 -4.04
N ASP A 190 -17.46 -10.22 -3.26
CA ASP A 190 -18.78 -9.84 -3.80
C ASP A 190 -19.30 -8.49 -3.26
N GLY A 191 -18.53 -7.83 -2.39
CA GLY A 191 -18.91 -6.55 -1.80
C GLY A 191 -20.11 -6.67 -0.86
N THR A 192 -20.32 -7.83 -0.22
CA THR A 192 -21.36 -7.99 0.80
C THR A 192 -20.89 -7.59 2.20
N PRO A 193 -21.77 -7.01 3.03
CA PRO A 193 -21.42 -6.57 4.38
C PRO A 193 -21.17 -7.75 5.34
N THR A 194 -20.21 -7.59 6.23
CA THR A 194 -19.89 -8.56 7.31
C THR A 194 -19.39 -7.83 8.57
N GLY A 195 -19.15 -8.56 9.65
CA GLY A 195 -18.71 -7.97 10.92
C GLY A 195 -19.79 -7.15 11.64
N CYS A 196 -19.37 -6.22 12.49
CA CYS A 196 -20.25 -5.43 13.35
C CYS A 196 -20.79 -4.19 12.63
N ARG A 197 -21.99 -3.75 13.00
CA ARG A 197 -22.55 -2.47 12.55
C ARG A 197 -22.16 -1.38 13.54
N SER A 198 -21.32 -0.47 13.09
CA SER A 198 -20.73 0.55 13.98
C SER A 198 -20.48 1.89 13.31
N ILE A 199 -20.73 2.02 11.99
CA ILE A 199 -20.30 3.19 11.22
C ILE A 199 -21.50 4.00 10.73
N PHE A 200 -21.51 5.31 10.98
CA PHE A 200 -22.61 6.18 10.56
C PHE A 200 -22.56 6.53 9.05
N PRO A 201 -23.71 6.61 8.37
CA PRO A 201 -23.82 6.76 6.93
C PRO A 201 -23.47 8.15 6.39
N TYR A 202 -23.36 9.16 7.26
CA TYR A 202 -22.98 10.52 6.86
C TYR A 202 -21.57 10.62 6.24
N LEU A 203 -20.73 9.59 6.40
CA LEU A 203 -19.41 9.51 5.74
C LEU A 203 -19.49 9.18 4.24
N VAL A 204 -20.64 8.76 3.72
CA VAL A 204 -20.81 8.26 2.34
C VAL A 204 -21.50 9.30 1.43
N ASN A 205 -22.19 10.27 2.01
CA ASN A 205 -23.06 11.19 1.25
C ASN A 205 -22.37 12.49 0.77
N ASP A 206 -21.13 12.77 1.22
CA ASP A 206 -20.47 14.06 0.97
C ASP A 206 -19.14 13.97 0.19
N VAL A 207 -18.92 12.93 -0.62
CA VAL A 207 -17.69 12.77 -1.44
C VAL A 207 -17.95 12.44 -2.90
#